data_AF-A0A7Y0N334-F1
#
_entry.id   AF-A0A7Y0N334-F1
#
_cell.length_a   1.000
_cell.length_b   1.000
_cell.length_c   1.000
_cell.angle_alpha   90.00
_cell.angle_beta   90.00
_cell.angle_gamma   90.00
#
_symmetry.space_group_name_H-M   'P 1'
#
loop_
_entity.id
_entity.type
_entity.pdbx_description
1 polymer ?
#
loop_
_entity_poly.entity_id
_entity_poly.type
_entity_poly.pdbx_seq_one_letter_code
_entity_poly.pdbx_strand_id
1 'polypeptide(L)'
;MLGQLGEAEIAAVGVAARATFVTTIMLVGVTTGGALLTAQYWGAGDKIGVRQSTSLTWMIAMVFAALAVCLFVFFPQPIMGLTTDSQEVIELGSSYLVISSASMFAVACVASMAVGLRAMHQPGLSTFFSGIGILS
;
A
#
# COMPACT_ATOMS: atom_id res chain seq x y z
N MET A 1 -8.13 17.25 -9.43
CA MET A 1 -8.54 17.54 -10.82
C MET A 1 -9.37 16.39 -11.39
N LEU A 2 -10.48 16.03 -10.72
CA LEU A 2 -11.41 14.98 -11.18
C LEU A 2 -12.78 15.55 -11.61
N GLY A 3 -13.05 16.84 -11.33
CA GLY A 3 -14.35 17.48 -11.63
C GLY A 3 -14.61 17.81 -13.10
N GLN A 4 -13.73 17.42 -14.01
CA GLN A 4 -13.94 17.49 -15.46
C GLN A 4 -14.39 16.15 -16.07
N LEU A 5 -14.42 15.09 -15.26
CA LEU A 5 -14.83 13.75 -15.66
C LEU A 5 -16.34 13.56 -15.43
N GLY A 6 -16.96 12.64 -16.19
CA GLY A 6 -18.38 12.30 -16.05
C GLY A 6 -18.70 11.67 -14.70
N GLU A 7 -19.97 11.76 -14.26
CA GLU A 7 -20.42 11.21 -12.97
C GLU A 7 -20.05 9.73 -12.79
N ALA A 8 -20.13 8.93 -13.87
CA ALA A 8 -19.77 7.52 -13.86
C ALA A 8 -18.26 7.28 -13.61
N GLU A 9 -17.39 8.12 -14.19
CA GLU A 9 -15.93 8.01 -14.01
C GLU A 9 -15.52 8.38 -12.59
N ILE A 10 -16.11 9.44 -12.03
CA ILE A 10 -15.87 9.87 -10.65
C ILE A 10 -16.34 8.79 -9.67
N ALA A 11 -17.52 8.20 -9.91
CA ALA A 11 -18.02 7.09 -9.11
C ALA A 11 -17.11 5.87 -9.18
N ALA A 12 -16.62 5.50 -10.37
CA ALA A 12 -15.73 4.37 -10.59
C ALA A 12 -14.40 4.51 -9.83
N VAL A 13 -13.77 5.68 -9.92
CA VAL A 13 -12.54 5.98 -9.16
C VAL A 13 -12.79 5.93 -7.66
N GLY A 14 -13.93 6.47 -7.19
CA GLY A 14 -14.32 6.44 -5.78
C GLY A 14 -14.50 5.01 -5.24
N VAL A 15 -15.13 4.13 -6.02
CA VAL A 15 -15.29 2.71 -5.65
C VAL A 15 -13.94 2.00 -5.63
N ALA A 16 -13.11 2.18 -6.66
CA ALA A 16 -11.78 1.56 -6.71
C ALA A 16 -10.88 2.02 -5.56
N ALA A 17 -10.96 3.30 -5.19
CA ALA A 17 -10.22 3.85 -4.06
C ALA A 17 -10.57 3.14 -2.73
N ARG A 18 -11.83 2.71 -2.53
CA ARG A 18 -12.21 1.96 -1.32
C ARG A 18 -11.51 0.60 -1.25
N ALA A 19 -11.45 -0.12 -2.38
CA ALA A 19 -10.75 -1.41 -2.44
C ALA A 19 -9.24 -1.24 -2.14
N THR A 20 -8.62 -0.22 -2.74
CA THR A 20 -7.21 0.12 -2.49
C THR A 20 -6.98 0.55 -1.03
N PHE A 21 -7.93 1.25 -0.43
CA PHE A 21 -7.86 1.68 0.97
C PHE A 21 -7.84 0.50 1.95
N VAL A 22 -8.68 -0.51 1.76
CA VAL A 22 -8.69 -1.74 2.58
C VAL A 22 -7.32 -2.42 2.55
N THR A 23 -6.75 -2.56 1.36
CA THR A 23 -5.44 -3.19 1.20
C THR A 23 -4.32 -2.36 1.83
N THR A 24 -4.42 -1.04 1.74
CA THR A 24 -3.48 -0.11 2.39
C THR A 24 -3.50 -0.29 3.91
N ILE A 25 -4.68 -0.44 4.54
CA ILE A 25 -4.77 -0.69 5.98
C ILE A 25 -4.05 -1.98 6.36
N MET A 26 -4.26 -3.06 5.59
CA MET A 26 -3.60 -4.34 5.88
C MET A 26 -2.07 -4.23 5.78
N LEU A 27 -1.56 -3.52 4.78
CA LEU A 27 -0.14 -3.25 4.60
C LEU A 27 0.43 -2.40 5.77
N VAL A 28 -0.30 -1.40 6.24
CA VAL A 28 0.06 -0.62 7.43
C VAL A 28 0.11 -1.52 8.66
N GLY A 29 -0.81 -2.46 8.82
CA GLY A 29 -0.79 -3.45 9.90
C GLY A 29 0.49 -4.30 9.91
N VAL A 30 0.86 -4.86 8.75
CA VAL A 30 2.09 -5.67 8.59
C VAL A 30 3.33 -4.86 8.94
N THR A 31 3.45 -3.67 8.36
CA THR A 31 4.62 -2.81 8.56
C THR A 31 4.73 -2.34 10.01
N THR A 32 3.63 -1.97 10.66
CA THR A 32 3.60 -1.56 12.07
C THR A 32 4.02 -2.71 13.00
N GLY A 33 3.56 -3.94 12.76
CA GLY A 33 4.01 -5.11 13.50
C GLY A 33 5.50 -5.37 13.36
N GLY A 34 6.03 -5.24 12.14
CA GLY A 34 7.47 -5.31 11.86
C GLY A 34 8.29 -4.21 12.54
N ALA A 35 7.73 -3.00 12.64
CA ALA A 35 8.34 -1.88 13.36
C ALA A 35 8.57 -2.22 14.83
N LEU A 36 7.57 -2.83 15.46
CA LEU A 36 7.60 -3.16 16.89
C LEU A 36 8.73 -4.15 17.19
N LEU A 37 8.82 -5.23 16.39
CA LEU A 37 9.92 -6.20 16.51
C LEU A 37 11.28 -5.54 16.29
N THR A 38 11.38 -4.68 15.27
CA THR A 38 12.62 -3.95 14.97
C THR A 38 13.04 -3.04 16.12
N ALA A 39 12.10 -2.34 16.75
CA ALA A 39 12.35 -1.50 17.91
C ALA A 39 12.77 -2.31 19.16
N GLN A 40 12.22 -3.51 19.35
CA GLN A 40 12.63 -4.42 20.43
C GLN A 40 14.08 -4.88 20.26
N TYR A 41 14.47 -5.34 19.06
CA TYR A 41 15.86 -5.73 18.78
C TYR A 41 16.82 -4.54 18.89
N TRP A 42 16.38 -3.35 18.48
CA TRP A 42 17.16 -2.12 18.62
C TRP A 42 17.41 -1.79 20.10
N GLY A 43 16.37 -1.85 20.95
CA GLY A 43 16.48 -1.62 22.39
C GLY A 43 17.37 -2.65 23.11
N ALA A 44 17.42 -3.88 22.59
CA ALA A 44 18.31 -4.93 23.09
C ALA A 44 19.78 -4.81 22.62
N GLY A 45 20.09 -3.85 21.74
CA GLY A 45 21.42 -3.68 21.14
C GLY A 45 21.76 -4.70 20.04
N ASP A 46 20.81 -5.53 19.63
CA ASP A 46 21.01 -6.56 18.60
C ASP A 46 20.84 -5.99 17.18
N LYS A 47 21.96 -5.55 16.61
CA LYS A 47 22.01 -5.02 15.23
C LYS A 47 21.66 -6.07 14.17
N ILE A 48 21.91 -7.35 14.44
CA ILE A 48 21.61 -8.43 13.50
C ILE A 48 20.10 -8.66 13.48
N GLY A 49 19.48 -8.74 14.67
CA GLY A 49 18.03 -8.85 14.84
C GLY A 49 17.28 -7.69 14.17
N VAL A 50 17.77 -6.46 14.29
CA VAL A 50 17.20 -5.28 13.60
C VAL A 50 17.18 -5.45 12.09
N ARG A 51 18.31 -5.87 11.50
CA ARG A 51 18.43 -6.07 10.04
C ARG A 51 17.54 -7.21 9.55
N GLN A 52 17.51 -8.32 10.29
CA GLN A 52 16.67 -9.47 9.96
C GLN A 52 15.18 -9.12 10.05
N SER A 53 14.76 -8.45 11.13
CA SER A 53 13.38 -8.01 11.33
C SER A 53 12.92 -7.04 10.24
N THR A 54 13.76 -6.07 9.87
CA THR A 54 13.46 -5.13 8.77
C THR A 54 13.34 -5.85 7.43
N SER A 55 14.26 -6.76 7.12
CA SER A 55 14.23 -7.56 5.89
C SER A 55 12.99 -8.48 5.83
N LEU A 56 12.62 -9.09 6.95
CA LEU A 56 11.45 -9.95 7.07
C LEU A 56 10.17 -9.13 6.85
N THR A 57 10.07 -7.95 7.47
CA THR A 57 8.93 -7.04 7.31
C THR A 57 8.77 -6.63 5.85
N TRP A 58 9.87 -6.27 5.18
CA TRP A 58 9.86 -5.92 3.76
C TRP A 58 9.41 -7.10 2.89
N MET A 59 9.92 -8.31 3.14
CA MET A 59 9.52 -9.50 2.40
C MET A 59 8.03 -9.82 2.58
N ILE A 60 7.51 -9.76 3.81
CA ILE A 60 6.08 -10.02 4.08
C ILE A 60 5.22 -8.94 3.42
N ALA A 61 5.61 -7.66 3.49
CA ALA A 61 4.89 -6.57 2.84
C ALA A 61 4.83 -6.74 1.31
N MET A 62 5.93 -7.17 0.70
CA MET A 62 6.00 -7.45 -0.75
C MET A 62 5.12 -8.65 -1.14
N VAL A 63 5.14 -9.74 -0.36
CA VAL A 63 4.25 -10.88 -0.57
C VAL A 63 2.79 -10.45 -0.45
N PHE A 64 2.47 -9.64 0.55
CA PHE A 64 1.11 -9.13 0.75
C PHE A 64 0.66 -8.24 -0.42
N ALA A 65 1.52 -7.35 -0.90
CA ALA A 65 1.25 -6.55 -2.09
C ALA A 65 1.05 -7.43 -3.33
N ALA A 66 1.88 -8.45 -3.53
CA ALA A 66 1.74 -9.38 -4.65
C ALA A 66 0.39 -10.12 -4.61
N LEU A 67 -0.04 -10.56 -3.42
CA LEU A 67 -1.35 -11.20 -3.24
C LEU A 67 -2.50 -10.25 -3.56
N ALA A 68 -2.42 -8.99 -3.11
CA ALA A 68 -3.44 -8.00 -3.40
C ALA A 68 -3.52 -7.66 -4.89
N VAL A 69 -2.37 -7.49 -5.56
CA VAL A 69 -2.32 -7.27 -7.01
C VAL A 69 -2.90 -8.47 -7.76
N CYS A 70 -2.53 -9.67 -7.36
CA CYS A 70 -3.08 -10.91 -7.93
C CYS A 70 -4.62 -10.91 -7.81
N LEU A 71 -5.15 -10.63 -6.63
CA LEU A 71 -6.59 -10.55 -6.38
C LEU A 71 -7.28 -9.48 -7.25
N PHE A 72 -6.64 -8.32 -7.41
CA PHE A 72 -7.14 -7.21 -8.22
C PHE A 72 -7.09 -7.47 -9.73
N VAL A 73 -6.10 -8.22 -10.21
CA VAL A 73 -5.96 -8.56 -11.63
C VAL A 73 -6.88 -9.70 -12.03
N PHE A 74 -7.02 -10.74 -11.20
CA PHE A 74 -7.86 -11.90 -11.52
C PHE A 74 -9.34 -11.69 -11.21
N PHE A 75 -9.66 -10.86 -10.22
CA PHE A 75 -11.04 -10.66 -9.76
C PHE A 75 -11.47 -9.18 -9.69
N PRO A 76 -11.19 -8.33 -10.70
CA PRO A 76 -11.53 -6.91 -10.61
C PRO A 76 -13.03 -6.65 -10.64
N GLN A 77 -13.78 -7.33 -11.52
CA GLN A 77 -15.24 -7.16 -11.63
C GLN A 77 -16.02 -7.54 -10.36
N PRO A 78 -15.82 -8.71 -9.72
CA PRO A 78 -16.54 -9.04 -8.50
C PRO A 78 -16.17 -8.10 -7.34
N ILE A 79 -14.93 -7.62 -7.25
CA ILE A 79 -14.52 -6.64 -6.23
C ILE A 79 -15.29 -5.33 -6.41
N MET A 80 -15.45 -4.86 -7.65
CA MET A 80 -16.26 -3.68 -7.94
C MET A 80 -17.75 -3.94 -7.72
N GLY A 81 -18.24 -5.12 -8.10
CA GLY A 81 -19.62 -5.57 -7.90
C GLY A 81 -20.06 -5.69 -6.44
N LEU A 82 -19.12 -5.81 -5.49
CA LEU A 82 -19.44 -5.77 -4.06
C LEU A 82 -19.90 -4.38 -3.57
N THR A 83 -19.55 -3.33 -4.32
CA THR A 83 -19.78 -1.94 -3.89
C THR A 83 -20.78 -1.21 -4.79
N THR A 84 -21.00 -1.66 -6.02
CA THR A 84 -21.93 -1.04 -6.95
C THR A 84 -22.57 -2.07 -7.88
N ASP A 85 -23.82 -1.84 -8.26
CA ASP A 85 -24.55 -2.65 -9.24
C ASP A 85 -24.53 -2.03 -10.66
N SER A 86 -23.95 -0.83 -10.82
CA SER A 86 -23.90 -0.15 -12.12
C SER A 86 -22.80 -0.73 -13.00
N GLN A 87 -23.20 -1.32 -14.13
CA GLN A 87 -22.28 -2.02 -15.03
C GLN A 87 -21.22 -1.10 -15.65
N GLU A 88 -21.59 0.14 -15.98
CA GLU A 88 -20.65 1.15 -16.50
C GLU A 88 -19.56 1.49 -15.48
N VAL A 89 -19.94 1.63 -14.20
CA VAL A 89 -19.01 1.92 -13.10
C VAL A 89 -18.10 0.73 -12.81
N ILE A 90 -18.61 -0.50 -12.93
CA ILE A 90 -17.82 -1.73 -12.78
C ILE A 90 -16.76 -1.83 -13.87
N GLU A 91 -17.10 -1.55 -15.14
CA GLU A 91 -16.15 -1.66 -16.26
C GLU A 91 -15.03 -0.61 -16.16
N LEU A 92 -15.38 0.66 -16.01
CA LEU A 92 -14.41 1.75 -15.83
C LEU A 92 -13.55 1.52 -14.59
N GLY A 93 -14.20 1.13 -13.50
CA GLY A 93 -13.56 0.92 -12.23
C GLY A 93 -12.62 -0.29 -12.23
N SER A 94 -13.00 -1.39 -12.86
CA SER A 94 -12.17 -2.60 -13.01
C SER A 94 -10.86 -2.28 -13.75
N SER A 95 -10.95 -1.52 -14.85
CA SER A 95 -9.81 -1.09 -15.64
C SER A 95 -8.87 -0.21 -14.80
N TYR A 96 -9.43 0.75 -14.06
CA TYR A 96 -8.65 1.59 -13.16
C TYR A 96 -7.98 0.79 -12.04
N LEU A 97 -8.68 -0.19 -11.47
CA LEU A 97 -8.19 -1.01 -10.36
C LEU A 97 -7.01 -1.90 -10.79
N VAL A 98 -7.08 -2.50 -11.98
CA VAL A 98 -5.96 -3.27 -12.57
C VAL A 98 -4.74 -2.38 -12.79
N ILE A 99 -4.90 -1.20 -13.38
CA ILE A 99 -3.77 -0.27 -13.63
C ILE A 99 -3.17 0.23 -12.31
N SER A 100 -4.03 0.61 -11.37
CA SER A 100 -3.62 1.15 -10.06
C SER A 100 -2.97 0.07 -9.18
N SER A 101 -3.32 -1.20 -9.36
CA SER A 101 -2.77 -2.32 -8.57
C SER A 101 -1.23 -2.38 -8.63
N ALA A 102 -0.62 -2.10 -9.79
CA ALA A 102 0.84 -2.09 -9.92
C ALA A 102 1.53 -1.12 -8.95
N SER A 103 0.89 0.00 -8.64
CA SER A 103 1.36 1.01 -7.67
C SER A 103 1.48 0.45 -6.26
N MET A 104 0.75 -0.63 -5.91
CA MET A 104 0.79 -1.23 -4.58
C MET A 104 2.17 -1.78 -4.22
N PHE A 105 2.95 -2.25 -5.19
CA PHE A 105 4.33 -2.66 -4.95
C PHE A 105 5.21 -1.48 -4.50
N ALA A 106 5.03 -0.31 -5.13
CA ALA A 106 5.74 0.90 -4.73
C ALA A 106 5.34 1.32 -3.30
N VAL A 107 4.05 1.28 -2.98
CA VAL A 107 3.55 1.59 -1.64
C VAL A 107 4.13 0.63 -0.59
N ALA A 108 4.16 -0.67 -0.87
CA ALA A 108 4.74 -1.68 0.03
C ALA A 108 6.24 -1.46 0.29
N CYS A 109 6.99 -1.10 -0.76
CA CYS A 109 8.41 -0.80 -0.65
C CYS A 109 8.65 0.45 0.22
N VAL A 110 7.95 1.54 -0.09
CA VAL A 110 8.08 2.82 0.64
C VAL A 110 7.65 2.67 2.10
N ALA A 111 6.51 2.03 2.36
CA ALA A 111 6.00 1.84 3.71
C ALA A 111 6.97 1.01 4.57
N SER A 112 7.52 -0.07 4.01
CA SER A 112 8.48 -0.93 4.73
C SER A 112 9.79 -0.20 5.04
N MET A 113 10.35 0.54 4.07
CA MET A 113 11.58 1.32 4.28
C MET A 113 11.37 2.45 5.29
N ALA A 114 10.25 3.18 5.18
CA ALA A 114 9.91 4.27 6.09
C ALA A 114 9.81 3.79 7.54
N VAL A 115 9.18 2.64 7.75
CA VAL A 115 8.98 2.07 9.08
C VAL A 115 10.28 1.52 9.67
N GLY A 116 11.12 0.84 8.88
CA GLY A 116 12.45 0.41 9.33
C GLY A 116 13.34 1.58 9.77
N LEU A 117 13.33 2.68 9.01
CA LEU A 117 14.08 3.90 9.35
C LEU A 117 13.56 4.59 10.62
N ARG A 118 12.23 4.65 10.81
CA ARG A 118 11.62 5.20 12.03
C ARG A 118 11.97 4.37 13.27
N ALA A 119 11.97 3.04 13.16
CA ALA A 119 12.29 2.15 14.28
C ALA A 119 13.73 2.33 14.79
N MET A 120 14.67 2.74 13.92
CA MET A 120 16.07 3.01 14.28
C MET A 120 16.35 4.46 14.72
N HIS A 121 15.32 5.23 15.13
CA HIS A 121 15.46 6.66 15.48
C HIS A 121 16.07 7.54 14.37
N GLN A 122 15.97 7.13 13.10
CA GLN A 122 16.28 7.98 11.94
C GLN A 122 15.03 8.35 11.12
N PRO A 123 13.97 8.90 11.74
CA PRO A 123 12.76 9.31 11.02
C PRO A 123 13.04 10.45 10.03
N GLY A 124 14.08 11.26 10.27
CA GLY A 124 14.42 12.42 9.44
C GLY A 124 14.72 12.07 7.97
N LEU A 125 15.38 10.94 7.71
CA LEU A 125 15.66 10.50 6.34
C LEU A 125 14.38 10.06 5.61
N SER A 126 13.47 9.34 6.29
CA SER A 126 12.19 8.94 5.71
C SER A 126 11.33 10.15 5.35
N THR A 127 11.26 11.15 6.23
CA THR A 127 10.48 12.37 5.98
C THR A 127 11.08 13.19 4.83
N PHE A 128 12.41 13.24 4.71
CA PHE A 128 13.09 13.95 3.62
C PHE A 128 12.80 13.33 2.25
N PHE A 129 12.90 12.00 2.12
CA PHE A 129 12.57 11.31 0.87
C PHE A 129 11.09 11.45 0.49
N SER A 130 10.17 11.36 1.47
CA SER A 130 8.74 11.64 1.22
C SER A 130 8.50 13.09 0.82
N GLY A 131 9.24 14.05 1.39
CA GLY A 131 9.16 15.46 1.03
C GLY A 131 9.58 15.75 -0.42
N ILE A 132 10.68 15.14 -0.88
CA ILE A 132 11.11 15.24 -2.28
C ILE A 132 10.05 14.66 -3.22
N GLY A 133 9.48 13.50 -2.88
CA GLY A 133 8.44 12.86 -3.70
C GLY A 133 7.13 13.66 -3.81
N ILE A 134 6.85 14.58 -2.89
CA ILE A 134 5.68 15.48 -2.97
C ILE A 134 6.00 16.74 -3.81
N LEU A 135 7.27 17.14 -3.85
CA LEU A 135 7.76 18.28 -4.63
C LEU A 135 8.07 17.93 -6.10
N SER A 136 8.14 16.64 -6.45
CA SER A 136 8.45 16.12 -7.80
C SER A 136 7.17 15.74 -8.53
#